data_AF-A0A936WKJ9-F1
#
_entry.id   AF-A0A936WKJ9-F1
#
_cell.length_a   1.000
_cell.length_b   1.000
_cell.length_c   1.000
_cell.angle_alpha   90.00
_cell.angle_beta   90.00
_cell.angle_gamma   90.00
#
_symmetry.space_group_name_H-M   'P 1'
#
loop_
_entity.id
_entity.type
_entity.pdbx_description
1 polymer ?
#
loop_
_entity_poly.entity_id
_entity_poly.type
_entity_poly.pdbx_seq_one_letter_code
_entity_poly.pdbx_strand_id
1 'polypeptide(L)'
;MIGFGGGVFQFGPGGWGDGLFFRRISLGVGLLVAAGVVRGMEIPVRRGGASGSPVGYVDMDLIFREYPETKKAREEYRKEVTRYKGELAEKERALEDLKGEIEALKAPPISSTNTLLSSGTVTGEPPAVSTTPVSLAPPTPVASVSEAEGLAKRQDQLVKRQEEIEKARAEATLALRNFEARQSKQILGRLYKALVQLADERGISLVVDKSAILYGTNTVDLTEALSRRVRGLPDEEK
;
A
#
# COMPACT_ATOMS: atom_id res chain seq x y z
N MET A 1 6.42 -41.13 -4.56
CA MET A 1 5.20 -40.31 -4.44
C MET A 1 5.31 -39.49 -3.17
N ILE A 2 5.74 -38.23 -3.28
CA ILE A 2 5.88 -37.31 -2.14
C ILE A 2 5.03 -36.10 -2.51
N GLY A 3 3.94 -35.90 -1.77
CA GLY A 3 2.96 -34.85 -2.02
C GLY A 3 3.45 -33.50 -1.52
N PHE A 4 3.50 -32.52 -2.42
CA PHE A 4 3.67 -31.11 -2.07
C PHE A 4 2.32 -30.53 -1.63
N GLY A 5 2.20 -30.22 -0.34
CA GLY A 5 1.08 -29.47 0.22
C GLY A 5 1.20 -27.99 -0.15
N GLY A 6 0.36 -27.53 -1.07
CA GLY A 6 0.21 -26.12 -1.41
C GLY A 6 -0.54 -25.38 -0.30
N GLY A 7 0.19 -24.60 0.51
CA GLY A 7 -0.38 -23.66 1.46
C GLY A 7 -0.94 -22.43 0.75
N VAL A 8 -2.26 -22.37 0.61
CA VAL A 8 -3.00 -21.20 0.12
C VAL A 8 -2.98 -20.12 1.21
N PHE A 9 -2.20 -19.06 1.01
CA PHE A 9 -2.25 -17.87 1.86
C PHE A 9 -3.54 -17.09 1.57
N GLN A 10 -4.51 -17.21 2.48
CA GLN A 10 -5.78 -16.50 2.44
C GLN A 10 -5.64 -15.16 3.15
N PHE A 11 -5.46 -14.06 2.38
CA PHE A 11 -5.55 -12.70 2.90
C PHE A 11 -7.03 -12.31 3.03
N GLY A 12 -7.53 -12.27 4.26
CA GLY A 12 -8.85 -11.72 4.57
C GLY A 12 -8.82 -10.18 4.62
N PRO A 13 -9.85 -9.48 4.10
CA PRO A 13 -9.99 -8.05 4.27
C PRO A 13 -10.84 -7.73 5.50
N GLY A 14 -10.45 -6.73 6.29
CA GLY A 14 -11.36 -6.03 7.19
C GLY A 14 -10.98 -6.08 8.66
N GLY A 15 -10.51 -4.94 9.16
CA GLY A 15 -10.23 -4.73 10.58
C GLY A 15 -9.43 -3.46 10.84
N TRP A 16 -9.84 -2.33 10.27
CA TRP A 16 -9.29 -1.01 10.62
C TRP A 16 -10.28 -0.31 11.54
N GLY A 17 -10.15 -0.57 12.83
CA GLY A 17 -11.00 0.01 13.85
C GLY A 17 -10.23 0.15 15.15
N ASP A 18 -9.31 1.11 15.20
CA ASP A 18 -8.71 1.57 16.46
C ASP A 18 -8.60 3.09 16.43
N GLY A 19 -9.68 3.73 16.88
CA GLY A 19 -9.68 5.13 17.29
C GLY A 19 -9.05 5.23 18.68
N LEU A 20 -7.80 5.68 18.75
CA LEU A 20 -7.11 5.89 20.03
C LEU A 20 -5.92 6.86 19.87
N PHE A 21 -6.20 8.16 19.66
CA PHE A 21 -5.13 9.17 19.61
C PHE A 21 -5.43 10.51 20.29
N PHE A 22 -6.14 10.50 21.43
CA PHE A 22 -6.19 11.67 22.32
C PHE A 22 -5.93 11.29 23.79
N ARG A 23 -4.65 11.04 24.12
CA ARG A 23 -4.15 11.09 25.51
C ARG A 23 -3.27 12.33 25.70
N ARG A 24 -3.94 13.37 26.19
CA ARG A 24 -3.51 14.39 27.17
C ARG A 24 -2.00 14.59 27.35
N ILE A 25 -1.49 15.70 26.79
CA ILE A 25 -0.28 16.36 27.28
C ILE A 25 -0.75 17.41 28.30
N SER A 26 -0.60 17.10 29.59
CA SER A 26 -0.76 18.06 30.68
C SER A 26 0.61 18.66 30.97
N LEU A 27 0.85 19.88 30.49
CA LEU A 27 2.04 20.68 30.84
C LEU A 27 1.57 21.83 31.72
N GLY A 28 1.93 21.75 33.01
CA GLY A 28 1.69 22.80 33.99
C GLY A 28 2.65 23.95 33.79
N VAL A 29 2.11 25.16 33.80
CA VAL A 29 2.86 26.40 34.07
C VAL A 29 1.93 27.28 34.89
N GLY A 30 2.32 27.53 36.15
CA GLY A 30 1.69 28.51 37.01
C GLY A 30 2.07 29.92 36.57
N LEU A 31 1.11 30.83 36.57
CA LEU A 31 1.37 32.26 36.42
C LEU A 31 0.38 33.09 37.26
N LEU A 32 0.94 33.61 38.34
CA LEU A 32 0.73 34.91 38.99
C LEU A 32 -0.58 35.69 38.71
N VAL A 33 -1.35 35.87 39.80
CA VAL A 33 -2.51 36.77 39.89
C VAL A 33 -2.03 38.22 39.97
N ALA A 34 -2.39 39.03 38.98
CA ALA A 34 -2.35 40.49 39.06
C ALA A 34 -3.79 41.04 38.92
N ALA A 35 -4.29 41.64 39.99
CA ALA A 35 -5.60 42.29 40.03
C ALA A 35 -5.55 43.59 39.21
N GLY A 36 -6.05 43.54 37.98
CA GLY A 36 -6.31 44.70 37.13
C GLY A 36 -7.81 44.90 36.95
N VAL A 37 -8.29 46.09 37.30
CA VAL A 37 -9.69 46.51 37.14
C VAL A 37 -10.09 46.44 35.66
N VAL A 38 -10.84 45.40 35.29
CA VAL A 38 -11.44 45.25 33.96
C VAL A 38 -12.67 46.15 33.91
N ARG A 39 -12.55 47.30 33.23
CA ARG A 39 -13.74 47.96 32.68
C ARG A 39 -14.31 47.05 31.62
N GLY A 40 -15.56 46.62 31.82
CA GLY A 40 -16.29 45.76 30.91
C GLY A 40 -16.41 46.41 29.54
N MET A 41 -15.53 46.03 28.62
CA MET A 41 -15.91 45.97 27.21
C MET A 41 -16.89 44.80 27.10
N GLU A 42 -18.18 45.12 27.15
CA GLU A 42 -19.22 44.23 26.66
C GLU A 42 -18.82 43.85 25.23
N ILE A 43 -18.35 42.62 25.06
CA ILE A 43 -18.40 41.97 23.76
C ILE A 43 -19.90 41.82 23.50
N PRO A 44 -20.50 42.49 22.49
CA PRO A 44 -21.84 42.15 22.10
C PRO A 44 -21.77 40.73 21.55
N VAL A 45 -22.03 39.75 22.41
CA VAL A 45 -22.63 38.51 21.96
C VAL A 45 -23.93 38.99 21.37
N ARG A 46 -23.97 39.16 20.05
CA ARG A 46 -25.21 39.33 19.29
C ARG A 46 -26.04 38.11 19.64
N ARG A 47 -26.85 38.24 20.68
CA ARG A 47 -27.93 37.35 21.06
C ARG A 47 -28.96 37.54 19.96
N GLY A 48 -28.69 36.90 18.83
CA GLY A 48 -29.66 36.68 17.78
C GLY A 48 -30.91 36.11 18.44
N GLY A 49 -32.05 36.69 18.07
CA GLY A 49 -33.32 36.53 18.77
C GLY A 49 -33.81 35.09 18.89
N ALA A 50 -35.00 34.96 19.49
CA ALA A 50 -35.71 33.73 19.82
C ALA A 50 -36.04 32.77 18.64
N SER A 51 -35.39 32.90 17.49
CA SER A 51 -35.36 31.96 16.39
C SER A 51 -33.94 31.40 16.27
N GLY A 52 -33.66 30.25 16.89
CA GLY A 52 -32.36 29.60 16.77
C GLY A 52 -31.98 29.41 15.30
N SER A 53 -30.78 29.85 14.90
CA SER A 53 -30.28 29.64 13.54
C SER A 53 -30.39 28.16 13.18
N PRO A 54 -30.90 27.83 11.98
CA PRO A 54 -31.16 26.46 11.60
C PRO A 54 -29.86 25.64 11.63
N VAL A 55 -29.94 24.42 12.17
CA VAL A 55 -28.85 23.45 12.12
C VAL A 55 -28.93 22.70 10.80
N GLY A 56 -27.84 22.73 10.04
CA GLY A 56 -27.70 21.97 8.80
C GLY A 56 -27.03 20.63 9.03
N TYR A 57 -27.26 19.69 8.13
CA TYR A 57 -26.46 18.47 8.04
C TYR A 57 -26.03 18.18 6.62
N VAL A 58 -24.98 17.38 6.51
CA VAL A 58 -24.38 17.04 5.22
C VAL A 58 -23.76 15.66 5.26
N ASP A 59 -23.92 14.89 4.20
CA ASP A 59 -23.24 13.60 4.03
C ASP A 59 -21.93 13.80 3.26
N MET A 60 -20.84 14.01 4.01
CA MET A 60 -19.52 14.28 3.41
C MET A 60 -18.96 13.06 2.68
N ASP A 61 -19.23 11.86 3.17
CA ASP A 61 -18.75 10.62 2.58
C ASP A 61 -19.38 10.38 1.20
N LEU A 62 -20.70 10.62 1.09
CA LEU A 62 -21.40 10.52 -0.19
C LEU A 62 -20.86 11.53 -1.20
N ILE A 63 -20.74 12.80 -0.80
CA ILE A 63 -20.25 13.87 -1.69
C ILE A 63 -18.82 13.56 -2.13
N PHE A 64 -17.94 13.23 -1.18
CA PHE A 64 -16.56 12.89 -1.49
C PHE A 64 -16.48 11.72 -2.47
N ARG A 65 -17.27 10.66 -2.28
CA ARG A 65 -17.30 9.49 -3.16
C ARG A 65 -17.77 9.82 -4.58
N GLU A 66 -18.77 10.69 -4.72
CA GLU A 66 -19.35 11.02 -6.02
C GLU A 66 -18.64 12.16 -6.75
N TYR A 67 -17.85 12.96 -6.02
CA TYR A 67 -17.17 14.12 -6.55
C TYR A 67 -16.23 13.74 -7.71
N PRO A 68 -16.31 14.43 -8.87
CA PRO A 68 -15.52 14.07 -10.05
C PRO A 68 -14.01 14.04 -9.81
N GLU A 69 -13.48 14.95 -8.99
CA GLU A 69 -12.05 14.97 -8.69
C GLU A 69 -11.63 13.76 -7.86
N THR A 70 -12.49 13.25 -6.97
CA THR A 70 -12.23 12.01 -6.24
C THR A 70 -12.15 10.82 -7.17
N LYS A 71 -13.02 10.75 -8.19
CA LYS A 71 -12.96 9.68 -9.20
C LYS A 71 -11.65 9.73 -9.98
N LYS A 72 -11.25 10.92 -10.43
CA LYS A 72 -9.96 11.15 -11.10
C LYS A 72 -8.76 10.78 -10.21
N ALA A 73 -8.74 11.24 -8.96
CA ALA A 73 -7.67 10.93 -8.01
C ALA A 73 -7.56 9.42 -7.74
N ARG A 74 -8.69 8.70 -7.68
CA ARG A 74 -8.71 7.23 -7.56
C ARG A 74 -8.14 6.53 -8.79
N GLU A 75 -8.45 7.02 -9.98
CA GLU A 75 -7.88 6.49 -11.22
C GLU A 75 -6.36 6.71 -11.29
N GLU A 76 -5.89 7.90 -10.94
CA GLU A 76 -4.47 8.22 -10.85
C GLU A 76 -3.76 7.35 -9.81
N TYR A 77 -4.35 7.18 -8.63
CA TYR A 77 -3.82 6.28 -7.61
C TYR A 77 -3.71 4.84 -8.13
N ARG A 78 -4.72 4.32 -8.83
CA ARG A 78 -4.67 2.98 -9.43
C ARG A 78 -3.55 2.86 -10.45
N LYS A 79 -3.33 3.88 -11.28
CA LYS A 79 -2.20 3.90 -12.23
C LYS A 79 -0.87 3.82 -11.51
N GLU A 80 -0.71 4.60 -10.43
CA GLU A 80 0.51 4.61 -9.63
C GLU A 80 0.76 3.27 -8.93
N VAL A 81 -0.28 2.64 -8.38
CA VAL A 81 -0.22 1.27 -7.82
C VAL A 81 0.24 0.28 -8.88
N THR A 82 -0.33 0.32 -10.08
CA THR A 82 0.06 -0.56 -11.18
C THR A 82 1.51 -0.32 -11.61
N ARG A 83 1.96 0.94 -11.64
CA ARG A 83 3.36 1.29 -11.95
C ARG A 83 4.32 0.65 -10.95
N TYR A 84 4.12 0.88 -9.65
CA TYR A 84 4.95 0.29 -8.60
C TYR A 84 4.91 -1.24 -8.59
N LYS A 85 3.75 -1.85 -8.86
CA LYS A 85 3.64 -3.31 -8.99
C LYS A 85 4.46 -3.83 -10.17
N GLY A 86 4.45 -3.14 -11.31
CA GLY A 86 5.26 -3.49 -12.48
C GLY A 86 6.76 -3.41 -12.17
N GLU A 87 7.21 -2.29 -11.59
CA GLU A 87 8.61 -2.07 -11.21
C GLU A 87 9.10 -3.14 -10.21
N LEU A 88 8.27 -3.51 -9.23
CA LEU A 88 8.62 -4.55 -8.26
C LEU A 88 8.65 -5.94 -8.90
N ALA A 89 7.69 -6.26 -9.78
CA ALA A 89 7.67 -7.55 -10.48
C ALA A 89 8.89 -7.73 -11.40
N GLU A 90 9.34 -6.67 -12.06
CA GLU A 90 10.56 -6.70 -12.87
C GLU A 90 11.81 -6.97 -12.02
N LYS A 91 11.93 -6.31 -10.86
CA LYS A 91 13.05 -6.56 -9.92
C LYS A 91 13.00 -7.97 -9.34
N GLU A 92 11.82 -8.47 -9.01
CA GLU A 92 11.62 -9.82 -8.48
C GLU A 92 12.00 -10.89 -9.49
N ARG A 93 11.61 -10.74 -10.77
CA ARG A 93 12.04 -11.62 -11.86
C ARG A 93 13.56 -11.63 -12.02
N ALA A 94 14.18 -10.45 -12.03
CA ALA A 94 15.64 -10.34 -12.14
C ALA A 94 16.38 -10.97 -10.94
N LEU A 95 15.72 -11.07 -9.78
CA LEU A 95 16.26 -11.74 -8.60
C LEU A 95 16.07 -13.27 -8.71
N GLU A 96 14.94 -13.72 -9.23
CA GLU A 96 14.65 -15.14 -9.49
C GLU A 96 15.59 -15.72 -10.55
N ASP A 97 15.87 -14.99 -11.63
CA ASP A 97 16.86 -15.37 -12.64
C ASP A 97 18.26 -15.53 -12.02
N LEU A 98 18.68 -14.58 -11.16
CA LEU A 98 19.96 -14.63 -10.48
C LEU A 98 20.06 -15.81 -9.50
N LYS A 99 18.95 -16.12 -8.80
CA LYS A 99 18.85 -17.31 -7.94
C LYS A 99 19.02 -18.59 -8.75
N GLY A 100 18.34 -18.69 -9.89
CA GLY A 100 18.45 -19.84 -10.80
C GLY A 100 19.87 -20.03 -11.32
N GLU A 101 20.57 -18.94 -11.67
CA GLU A 101 21.97 -19.00 -12.11
C GLU A 101 22.90 -19.51 -10.99
N ILE A 102 22.71 -19.05 -9.75
CA ILE A 102 23.49 -19.52 -8.59
C ILE A 102 23.22 -21.00 -8.31
N GLU A 103 21.97 -21.44 -8.38
CA GLU A 103 21.60 -22.84 -8.16
C GLU A 103 22.20 -23.75 -9.25
N ALA A 104 22.16 -23.34 -10.52
CA ALA A 104 22.76 -24.09 -11.63
C ALA A 104 24.27 -24.26 -11.47
N LEU A 105 24.97 -23.24 -10.96
CA LEU A 105 26.41 -23.30 -10.69
C LEU A 105 26.77 -24.10 -9.43
N LYS A 106 25.83 -24.23 -8.50
CA LYS A 106 26.02 -24.99 -7.25
C LYS A 106 25.70 -26.49 -7.42
N ALA A 107 24.89 -26.85 -8.41
CA ALA A 107 24.59 -28.24 -8.71
C ALA A 107 25.85 -28.98 -9.19
N PRO A 108 26.20 -30.15 -8.63
CA PRO A 108 27.31 -30.94 -9.15
C PRO A 108 27.01 -31.40 -10.58
N PRO A 109 28.03 -31.59 -11.45
CA PRO A 109 27.82 -32.19 -12.75
C PRO A 109 27.39 -33.65 -12.53
N ILE A 110 26.08 -33.89 -12.46
CA ILE A 110 25.56 -35.24 -12.57
C ILE A 110 25.87 -35.73 -13.98
N SER A 111 26.88 -36.60 -14.03
CA SER A 111 27.15 -37.51 -15.11
C SER A 111 25.86 -37.89 -15.82
N SER A 112 25.79 -37.56 -17.10
CA SER A 112 24.88 -38.21 -18.03
C SER A 112 25.33 -39.67 -18.21
N THR A 113 25.17 -40.51 -17.18
CA THR A 113 25.41 -41.96 -17.32
C THR A 113 24.14 -42.63 -17.81
N ASN A 114 24.14 -42.91 -19.11
CA ASN A 114 23.43 -43.99 -19.81
C ASN A 114 22.11 -44.47 -19.19
N THR A 115 20.99 -44.00 -19.74
CA THR A 115 19.76 -44.79 -19.78
C THR A 115 19.85 -45.76 -20.96
N LEU A 116 20.64 -46.82 -20.80
CA LEU A 116 20.51 -48.06 -21.57
C LEU A 116 19.88 -49.08 -20.63
N LEU A 117 18.55 -49.18 -20.66
CA LEU A 117 17.86 -50.33 -20.11
C LEU A 117 17.34 -51.16 -21.29
N SER A 118 18.07 -52.25 -21.52
CA SER A 118 17.73 -53.33 -22.43
C SER A 118 16.89 -54.37 -21.68
N SER A 119 15.84 -54.88 -22.31
CA SER A 119 15.22 -56.15 -21.96
C SER A 119 14.83 -56.88 -23.24
N GLY A 120 15.46 -58.04 -23.51
CA GLY A 120 15.13 -58.89 -24.66
C GLY A 120 16.21 -59.90 -25.09
N THR A 121 16.49 -60.86 -24.22
CA THR A 121 17.07 -62.21 -24.41
C THR A 121 17.26 -62.75 -25.85
N VAL A 122 18.47 -63.20 -26.24
CA VAL A 122 18.75 -64.52 -26.89
C VAL A 122 20.20 -64.98 -26.64
N THR A 123 20.28 -66.24 -26.21
CA THR A 123 21.35 -67.22 -25.97
C THR A 123 22.46 -67.37 -27.05
N GLY A 124 23.71 -67.60 -26.62
CA GLY A 124 24.75 -68.26 -27.45
C GLY A 124 26.21 -68.02 -27.04
N GLU A 125 26.77 -68.96 -26.26
CA GLU A 125 28.13 -69.59 -26.23
C GLU A 125 29.47 -68.80 -26.50
N PRO A 126 30.60 -69.14 -25.82
CA PRO A 126 31.87 -68.36 -25.73
C PRO A 126 32.96 -68.94 -26.69
N PRO A 127 34.31 -68.81 -26.50
CA PRO A 127 35.18 -67.96 -25.65
C PRO A 127 36.33 -67.27 -26.44
N ALA A 128 37.08 -66.34 -25.83
CA ALA A 128 38.56 -66.20 -26.01
C ALA A 128 39.17 -64.90 -25.43
N VAL A 129 39.91 -65.07 -24.34
CA VAL A 129 41.23 -64.51 -23.95
C VAL A 129 41.59 -63.00 -23.96
N SER A 130 42.23 -62.65 -22.84
CA SER A 130 43.47 -61.86 -22.68
C SER A 130 43.43 -60.35 -22.40
N THR A 131 43.66 -60.06 -21.10
CA THR A 131 44.75 -59.22 -20.55
C THR A 131 45.08 -57.88 -21.22
N THR A 132 44.85 -56.76 -20.54
CA THR A 132 45.89 -56.04 -19.76
C THR A 132 45.31 -54.82 -19.00
N PRO A 133 45.90 -54.45 -17.85
CA PRO A 133 45.51 -53.31 -17.02
C PRO A 133 46.29 -52.03 -17.37
N VAL A 134 45.96 -50.93 -16.66
CA VAL A 134 46.71 -49.65 -16.55
C VAL A 134 46.19 -48.52 -17.44
N SER A 135 45.51 -47.56 -16.81
CA SER A 135 46.06 -46.22 -16.62
C SER A 135 45.19 -45.43 -15.64
N LEU A 136 45.64 -45.34 -14.38
CA LEU A 136 45.19 -44.32 -13.44
C LEU A 136 45.78 -42.97 -13.89
N ALA A 137 44.96 -42.12 -14.48
CA ALA A 137 45.21 -40.69 -14.49
C ALA A 137 44.30 -40.04 -13.43
N PRO A 138 44.85 -39.46 -12.34
CA PRO A 138 44.04 -38.64 -11.46
C PRO A 138 43.56 -37.38 -12.22
N PRO A 139 42.27 -37.01 -12.11
CA PRO A 139 41.78 -35.77 -12.69
C PRO A 139 42.46 -34.59 -11.98
N THR A 140 43.12 -33.73 -12.73
CA THR A 140 43.69 -32.48 -12.26
C THR A 140 42.55 -31.51 -11.85
N PRO A 141 42.45 -31.12 -10.57
CA PRO A 141 41.45 -30.17 -10.09
C PRO A 141 42.01 -28.74 -10.21
N VAL A 142 41.90 -28.12 -11.38
CA VAL A 142 42.34 -26.72 -11.57
C VAL A 142 41.21 -25.76 -11.95
N ALA A 143 39.99 -26.25 -12.19
CA ALA A 143 38.82 -25.40 -12.48
C ALA A 143 38.17 -24.79 -11.21
N SER A 144 38.50 -25.30 -10.02
CA SER A 144 37.73 -25.08 -8.79
C SER A 144 37.87 -23.70 -8.12
N VAL A 145 38.94 -22.95 -8.39
CA VAL A 145 39.20 -21.68 -7.66
C VAL A 145 38.49 -20.49 -8.31
N SER A 146 38.40 -20.43 -9.65
CA SER A 146 37.75 -19.30 -10.34
C SER A 146 36.22 -19.34 -10.24
N GLU A 147 35.64 -20.54 -10.21
CA GLU A 147 34.19 -20.74 -10.08
C GLU A 147 33.71 -20.41 -8.65
N ALA A 148 34.50 -20.76 -7.64
CA ALA A 148 34.23 -20.43 -6.24
C ALA A 148 34.23 -18.90 -5.99
N GLU A 149 35.15 -18.16 -6.60
CA GLU A 149 35.20 -16.70 -6.47
C GLU A 149 34.04 -16.00 -7.19
N GLY A 150 33.59 -16.55 -8.33
CA GLY A 150 32.42 -16.07 -9.07
C GLY A 150 31.10 -16.33 -8.32
N LEU A 151 30.96 -17.48 -7.65
CA LEU A 151 29.81 -17.82 -6.83
C LEU A 151 29.65 -16.87 -5.64
N ALA A 152 30.73 -16.55 -4.92
CA ALA A 152 30.69 -15.61 -3.81
C ALA A 152 30.20 -14.23 -4.25
N LYS A 153 30.70 -13.72 -5.38
CA LYS A 153 30.26 -12.43 -5.96
C LYS A 153 28.77 -12.43 -6.32
N ARG A 154 28.25 -13.51 -6.92
CA ARG A 154 26.82 -13.63 -7.25
C ARG A 154 25.95 -13.74 -5.99
N GLN A 155 26.40 -14.44 -4.96
CA GLN A 155 25.69 -14.53 -3.68
C GLN A 155 25.58 -13.15 -3.01
N ASP A 156 26.66 -12.36 -3.02
CA ASP A 156 26.64 -10.98 -2.52
C ASP A 156 25.68 -10.08 -3.34
N GLN A 157 25.66 -10.26 -4.67
CA GLN A 157 24.72 -9.56 -5.54
C GLN A 157 23.26 -9.92 -5.23
N LEU A 158 22.96 -11.18 -4.92
CA LEU A 158 21.63 -11.62 -4.54
C LEU A 158 21.18 -10.93 -3.25
N VAL A 159 22.03 -10.90 -2.22
CA VAL A 159 21.71 -10.23 -0.95
C VAL A 159 21.46 -8.73 -1.18
N LYS A 160 22.33 -8.07 -1.94
CA LYS A 160 22.15 -6.64 -2.29
C LYS A 160 20.84 -6.38 -3.04
N ARG A 161 20.53 -7.20 -4.06
CA ARG A 161 19.27 -7.12 -4.82
C ARG A 161 18.05 -7.34 -3.93
N GLN A 162 18.13 -8.28 -2.98
CA GLN A 162 17.06 -8.55 -2.03
C GLN A 162 16.78 -7.33 -1.14
N GLU A 163 17.84 -6.72 -0.58
CA GLU A 163 17.72 -5.50 0.21
C GLU A 163 17.16 -4.32 -0.60
N GLU A 164 17.59 -4.16 -1.84
CA GLU A 164 17.08 -3.13 -2.76
C GLU A 164 15.59 -3.29 -3.05
N ILE A 165 15.11 -4.54 -3.22
CA ILE A 165 13.67 -4.82 -3.41
C ILE A 165 12.89 -4.50 -2.14
N GLU A 166 13.39 -4.88 -0.97
CA GLU A 166 12.73 -4.59 0.30
C GLU A 166 12.61 -3.08 0.55
N LYS A 167 13.70 -2.33 0.31
CA LYS A 167 13.69 -0.86 0.34
C LYS A 167 12.70 -0.29 -0.67
N ALA A 168 12.71 -0.77 -1.91
CA ALA A 168 11.79 -0.32 -2.95
C ALA A 168 10.32 -0.60 -2.58
N ARG A 169 10.00 -1.74 -1.96
CA ARG A 169 8.65 -2.06 -1.47
C ARG A 169 8.21 -1.10 -0.36
N ALA A 170 9.10 -0.82 0.59
CA ALA A 170 8.83 0.11 1.68
C ALA A 170 8.60 1.54 1.16
N GLU A 171 9.47 2.01 0.27
CA GLU A 171 9.36 3.31 -0.39
C GLU A 171 8.09 3.43 -1.22
N ALA A 172 7.76 2.42 -2.02
CA ALA A 172 6.51 2.39 -2.80
C ALA A 172 5.27 2.49 -1.90
N THR A 173 5.25 1.74 -0.79
CA THR A 173 4.14 1.77 0.17
C THR A 173 3.97 3.16 0.80
N LEU A 174 5.08 3.78 1.18
CA LEU A 174 5.09 5.13 1.75
C LEU A 174 4.68 6.18 0.72
N ALA A 175 5.19 6.08 -0.51
CA ALA A 175 4.87 6.99 -1.61
C ALA A 175 3.37 6.95 -1.94
N LEU A 176 2.78 5.75 -2.03
CA LEU A 176 1.35 5.55 -2.28
C LEU A 176 0.50 6.15 -1.15
N ARG A 177 0.84 5.90 0.12
CA ARG A 177 0.16 6.51 1.28
C ARG A 177 0.21 8.03 1.24
N ASN A 178 1.38 8.59 0.97
CA ASN A 178 1.55 10.04 0.88
C ASN A 178 0.82 10.64 -0.32
N PHE A 179 0.72 9.92 -1.43
CA PHE A 179 -0.07 10.34 -2.58
C PHE A 179 -1.56 10.42 -2.22
N GLU A 180 -2.11 9.35 -1.65
CA GLU A 180 -3.51 9.28 -1.23
C GLU A 180 -3.87 10.37 -0.20
N ALA A 181 -3.02 10.56 0.81
CA ALA A 181 -3.22 11.58 1.83
C ALA A 181 -3.21 13.01 1.25
N ARG A 182 -2.29 13.31 0.32
CA ARG A 182 -2.21 14.63 -0.33
C ARG A 182 -3.45 14.91 -1.18
N GLN A 183 -3.85 13.96 -2.01
CA GLN A 183 -5.03 14.10 -2.87
C GLN A 183 -6.31 14.26 -2.04
N SER A 184 -6.49 13.40 -1.03
CA SER A 184 -7.65 13.45 -0.14
C SER A 184 -7.75 14.79 0.59
N LYS A 185 -6.63 15.31 1.11
CA LYS A 185 -6.58 16.61 1.77
C LYS A 185 -6.96 17.76 0.83
N GLN A 186 -6.47 17.74 -0.41
CA GLN A 186 -6.77 18.78 -1.40
C GLN A 186 -8.26 18.79 -1.75
N ILE A 187 -8.84 17.62 -2.02
CA ILE A 187 -10.26 17.48 -2.33
C ILE A 187 -11.10 17.96 -1.15
N LEU A 188 -10.79 17.46 0.05
CA LEU A 188 -11.57 17.77 1.26
C LEU A 188 -11.52 19.26 1.59
N GLY A 189 -10.37 19.92 1.41
CA GLY A 189 -10.24 21.37 1.58
C GLY A 189 -11.14 22.17 0.64
N ARG A 190 -11.32 21.71 -0.61
CA ARG A 190 -12.25 22.34 -1.57
C ARG A 190 -13.70 22.13 -1.16
N LEU A 191 -14.07 20.92 -0.75
CA LEU A 191 -15.41 20.58 -0.28
C LEU A 191 -15.79 21.41 0.96
N TYR A 192 -14.89 21.52 1.95
CA TYR A 192 -15.16 22.34 3.13
C TYR A 192 -15.29 23.82 2.80
N LYS A 193 -14.47 24.36 1.90
CA LYS A 193 -14.60 25.75 1.48
C LYS A 193 -15.97 26.01 0.84
N ALA A 194 -16.44 25.11 -0.03
CA ALA A 194 -17.76 25.22 -0.65
C ALA A 194 -18.90 25.06 0.38
N LEU A 195 -18.74 24.15 1.35
CA LEU A 195 -19.71 23.96 2.43
C LEU A 195 -19.89 25.22 3.27
N VAL A 196 -18.79 25.87 3.67
CA VAL A 196 -18.83 27.09 4.50
C VAL A 196 -19.60 28.18 3.76
N GLN A 197 -19.28 28.41 2.48
CA GLN A 197 -20.00 29.39 1.66
C GLN A 197 -21.50 29.08 1.56
N LEU A 198 -21.85 27.82 1.34
CA LEU A 198 -23.24 27.38 1.25
C LEU A 198 -24.00 27.54 2.58
N ALA A 199 -23.32 27.29 3.71
CA ALA A 199 -23.89 27.48 5.03
C ALA A 199 -24.13 28.96 5.34
N ASP A 200 -23.17 29.83 5.01
CA ASP A 200 -23.27 31.28 5.18
C ASP A 200 -24.42 31.87 4.36
N GLU A 201 -24.56 31.47 3.09
CA GLU A 201 -25.64 31.89 2.19
C GLU A 201 -27.04 31.49 2.68
N ARG A 202 -27.13 30.35 3.35
CA ARG A 202 -28.40 29.82 3.89
C ARG A 202 -28.64 30.22 5.35
N GLY A 203 -27.76 31.02 5.95
CA GLY A 203 -27.88 31.45 7.35
C GLY A 203 -27.79 30.31 8.36
N ILE A 204 -27.08 29.23 8.02
CA ILE A 204 -26.89 28.05 8.88
C ILE A 204 -25.65 28.26 9.74
N SER A 205 -25.82 28.24 11.06
CA SER A 205 -24.73 28.51 12.01
C SER A 205 -23.94 27.27 12.42
N LEU A 206 -24.51 26.07 12.23
CA LEU A 206 -23.89 24.81 12.60
C LEU A 206 -24.22 23.77 11.54
N VAL A 207 -23.19 23.14 10.99
CA VAL A 207 -23.33 21.98 10.10
C VAL A 207 -22.74 20.77 10.79
N VAL A 208 -23.51 19.69 10.84
CA VAL A 208 -23.09 18.41 11.43
C VAL A 208 -23.02 17.35 10.33
N ASP A 209 -22.01 16.49 10.38
CA ASP A 209 -21.92 15.36 9.47
C ASP A 209 -23.05 14.36 9.76
N LYS A 210 -23.68 13.84 8.69
CA LYS A 210 -24.82 12.92 8.78
C LYS A 210 -24.51 11.66 9.56
N SER A 211 -23.25 11.19 9.53
CA SER A 211 -22.78 10.02 10.29
C SER A 211 -22.94 10.15 11.81
N ALA A 212 -22.95 11.37 12.34
CA ALA A 212 -23.08 11.65 13.77
C ALA A 212 -24.53 11.93 14.21
N ILE A 213 -25.49 11.95 13.28
CA ILE A 213 -26.88 12.30 13.54
C ILE A 213 -27.74 11.04 13.51
N LEU A 214 -28.40 10.74 14.64
CA LEU A 214 -29.37 9.64 14.71
C LEU A 214 -30.78 10.11 14.33
N TYR A 215 -31.17 11.29 14.80
CA TYR A 215 -32.48 11.90 14.55
C TYR A 215 -32.41 13.41 14.79
N GLY A 216 -33.16 14.19 14.02
CA GLY A 216 -33.24 15.65 14.17
C GLY A 216 -34.56 16.19 13.62
N THR A 217 -35.13 17.18 14.29
CA THR A 217 -36.31 17.93 13.81
C THR A 217 -35.87 19.31 13.35
N ASN A 218 -36.50 19.86 12.32
CA ASN A 218 -36.19 21.19 11.76
C ASN A 218 -34.73 21.36 11.29
N THR A 219 -34.14 20.33 10.69
CA THR A 219 -32.79 20.38 10.13
C THR A 219 -32.81 20.57 8.61
N VAL A 220 -31.80 21.25 8.08
CA VAL A 220 -31.66 21.50 6.64
C VAL A 220 -30.61 20.54 6.06
N ASP A 221 -31.01 19.73 5.08
CA ASP A 221 -30.05 18.91 4.33
C ASP A 221 -29.31 19.77 3.30
N LEU A 222 -27.98 19.80 3.41
CA LEU A 222 -27.10 20.51 2.49
C LEU A 222 -26.45 19.60 1.45
N THR A 223 -26.67 18.29 1.52
CA THR A 223 -25.94 17.29 0.73
C THR A 223 -26.07 17.51 -0.76
N GLU A 224 -27.31 17.61 -1.25
CA GLU A 224 -27.60 17.79 -2.68
C GLU A 224 -27.12 19.15 -3.18
N ALA A 225 -27.34 20.21 -2.41
CA ALA A 225 -26.92 21.57 -2.75
C ALA A 225 -25.39 21.67 -2.85
N LEU A 226 -24.67 21.10 -1.88
CA LEU A 226 -23.21 21.08 -1.92
C LEU A 226 -22.69 20.25 -3.10
N SER A 227 -23.28 19.08 -3.37
CA SER A 227 -22.92 18.22 -4.51
C SER A 227 -23.03 18.96 -5.84
N ARG A 228 -24.09 19.75 -6.03
CA ARG A 228 -24.27 20.59 -7.23
C ARG A 228 -23.26 21.72 -7.31
N ARG A 229 -23.07 22.45 -6.22
CA ARG A 229 -22.12 23.57 -6.12
C ARG A 229 -20.71 23.14 -6.52
N VAL A 230 -20.22 22.02 -5.98
CA VAL A 230 -18.86 21.53 -6.27
C VAL A 230 -18.72 20.98 -7.68
N ARG A 231 -19.83 20.58 -8.32
CA ARG A 231 -19.88 20.20 -9.75
C ARG A 231 -20.02 21.39 -10.69
N GLY A 232 -20.19 22.60 -10.18
CA GLY A 232 -20.44 23.81 -10.98
C GLY A 232 -21.84 23.86 -11.60
N LEU A 233 -22.80 23.12 -11.02
CA LEU A 233 -24.20 23.17 -11.43
C LEU A 233 -24.90 24.34 -10.72
N PRO A 234 -25.90 24.97 -11.36
CA PRO A 234 -26.67 26.04 -10.72
C PRO A 234 -27.40 25.51 -9.49
N ASP A 235 -27.51 26.37 -8.47
CA ASP A 235 -28.30 26.10 -7.27
C ASP A 235 -29.79 26.07 -7.66
N GLU A 236 -30.55 25.10 -7.16
CA GLU A 236 -32.01 25.16 -7.33
C GLU A 236 -32.55 26.31 -6.48
N GLU A 237 -33.00 27.37 -7.15
CA GLU A 237 -33.82 28.40 -6.52
C GLU A 237 -35.07 27.72 -5.94
N LYS A 238 -35.24 27.85 -4.63
CA LYS A 238 -36.45 27.45 -3.91
C LYS A 238 -37.37 28.66 -3.72
#